data_AF-A0A1Y1SJN5-F1
#
_entry.id   AF-A0A1Y1SJN5-F1
#
_cell.length_a   1.000
_cell.length_b   1.000
_cell.length_c   1.000
_cell.angle_alpha   90.00
_cell.angle_beta   90.00
_cell.angle_gamma   90.00
#
_symmetry.space_group_name_H-M   'P 1'
#
loop_
_entity.id
_entity.type
_entity.pdbx_description
1 polymer ?
#
loop_
_entity_poly.entity_id
_entity_poly.type
_entity_poly.pdbx_seq_one_letter_code
_entity_poly.pdbx_strand_id
1 'polypeptide(L)' 'MRIFVLIGLLCLGACSHQRMYESSEDMREQYCENLDEHAREACLDQARMPYEQYERERQDSMQTHD' A
#
# COMPACT_ATOMS: atom_id res chain seq x y z
N MET A 1 -18.79 -17.74 23.01
CA MET A 1 -17.79 -16.72 23.42
C MET A 1 -16.47 -16.78 22.64
N ARG A 2 -15.84 -17.95 22.41
CA ARG A 2 -14.56 -18.03 21.64
C ARG A 2 -14.60 -17.45 20.21
N ILE A 3 -15.74 -17.58 19.51
CA ILE A 3 -15.89 -17.08 18.13
C ILE A 3 -15.88 -15.54 18.07
N PHE A 4 -16.49 -14.85 19.04
CA PHE A 4 -16.51 -13.39 19.08
C PHE A 4 -15.10 -12.79 19.30
N VAL A 5 -14.24 -13.50 20.03
CA VAL A 5 -12.82 -13.10 20.21
C VAL A 5 -12.03 -13.23 18.91
N LEU A 6 -12.27 -14.28 18.12
CA LEU A 6 -11.59 -14.50 16.85
C LEU A 6 -12.00 -13.48 15.78
N ILE A 7 -13.29 -13.08 15.75
CA ILE A 7 -13.79 -12.05 14.83
C ILE A 7 -13.17 -10.69 15.14
N GLY A 8 -13.01 -10.33 16.42
CA GLY A 8 -12.38 -9.06 16.82
C GLY A 8 -10.92 -8.94 16.39
N LEU A 9 -10.18 -10.06 16.36
CA LEU A 9 -8.76 -10.09 15.96
C LEU A 9 -8.55 -9.88 14.44
N LEU A 10 -9.48 -10.34 13.60
CA LEU A 10 -9.38 -10.21 12.15
C LEU A 10 -9.59 -8.76 11.67
N CYS A 11 -10.43 -7.99 12.36
CA CYS A 11 -10.68 -6.57 12.02
C CYS A 11 -9.46 -5.66 12.24
N LEU A 12 -8.48 -6.08 13.05
CA LEU A 12 -7.26 -5.30 13.29
C LEU A 12 -6.27 -5.34 12.11
N GLY A 13 -6.33 -6.38 11.27
CA GLY A 13 -5.45 -6.53 10.11
C GLY A 13 -5.75 -5.53 9.00
N ALA A 14 -7.03 -5.30 8.67
CA ALA A 14 -7.41 -4.40 7.58
C ALA A 14 -7.08 -2.92 7.87
N CYS A 15 -7.19 -2.50 9.13
CA CYS A 15 -6.88 -1.13 9.53
C CYS A 15 -5.37 -0.85 9.71
N SER A 16 -4.52 -1.87 9.77
CA SER A 16 -3.07 -1.69 9.99
C SER A 16 -2.33 -1.39 8.68
N HIS A 17 -2.72 -2.05 7.58
CA HIS A 17 -2.06 -1.90 6.29
C HIS A 17 -2.22 -0.51 5.69
N GLN A 18 -3.43 0.05 5.70
CA GLN A 18 -3.68 1.41 5.19
C GLN A 18 -2.87 2.45 5.97
N ARG A 19 -2.92 2.41 7.30
CA ARG A 19 -2.21 3.38 8.16
C ARG A 19 -0.69 3.29 7.98
N MET A 20 -0.16 2.08 7.79
CA MET A 20 1.26 1.88 7.52
C MET A 20 1.65 2.44 6.14
N TYR A 21 0.84 2.19 5.12
CA TYR A 21 1.06 2.70 3.77
C TYR A 21 1.05 4.23 3.74
N GLU A 22 0.03 4.85 4.32
CA GLU A 22 -0.08 6.31 4.44
C GLU A 22 1.10 6.90 5.22
N SER A 23 1.56 6.25 6.31
CA SER A 23 2.73 6.71 7.05
C SER A 23 4.05 6.65 6.28
N SER A 24 4.09 5.91 5.17
CA SER A 24 5.28 5.74 4.32
C SER A 24 5.28 6.63 3.08
N GLU A 25 4.24 7.46 2.87
CA GLU A 25 4.08 8.33 1.70
C GLU A 25 5.26 9.30 1.54
N ASP A 26 5.57 10.09 2.56
CA ASP A 26 6.70 11.03 2.56
C ASP A 26 8.04 10.32 2.23
N MET A 27 8.23 9.11 2.75
CA MET A 27 9.46 8.35 2.50
C MET A 27 9.56 7.89 1.04
N ARG A 28 8.43 7.51 0.42
CA ARG A 28 8.38 7.12 -0.99
C ARG A 28 8.65 8.30 -1.91
N GLU A 29 8.08 9.47 -1.61
CA GLU A 29 8.38 10.69 -2.37
C GLU A 29 9.86 11.07 -2.25
N GLN A 30 10.42 11.03 -1.03
CA GLN A 30 11.83 11.34 -0.80
C GLN A 30 12.77 10.34 -1.50
N TYR A 31 12.38 9.08 -1.64
CA TYR A 31 13.12 8.11 -2.43
C TYR A 31 13.21 8.54 -3.90
N CYS A 32 12.12 9.07 -4.47
CA CYS A 32 12.06 9.53 -5.86
C CYS A 32 13.04 10.67 -6.17
N GLU A 33 13.33 11.55 -5.20
CA GLU A 33 14.28 12.65 -5.37
C GLU A 33 15.73 12.20 -5.62
N ASN A 34 16.06 10.95 -5.29
CA ASN A 34 17.40 10.40 -5.52
C ASN A 34 17.54 9.67 -6.88
N LEU A 35 16.49 9.63 -7.69
CA LEU A 35 16.48 8.99 -9.00
C LEU A 35 16.82 10.00 -10.11
N ASP A 36 17.30 9.49 -11.24
CA ASP A 36 17.50 10.28 -12.46
C ASP A 36 16.17 10.91 -12.93
N GLU A 37 16.24 12.07 -13.60
CA GLU A 37 15.05 12.86 -13.99
C GLU A 37 14.00 12.03 -14.75
N HIS A 38 14.44 11.16 -15.66
CA HIS A 38 13.55 10.28 -16.42
C HIS A 38 12.81 9.23 -15.57
N ALA A 39 13.40 8.80 -14.45
CA ALA A 39 12.79 7.82 -13.55
C ALA A 39 12.04 8.48 -12.39
N ARG A 40 12.39 9.71 -12.05
CA ARG A 40 11.77 10.50 -10.96
C ARG A 40 10.29 10.72 -11.20
N GLU A 41 9.90 11.11 -12.40
CA GLU A 41 8.51 11.45 -12.71
C GLU A 41 7.57 10.24 -12.60
N ALA A 42 7.99 9.09 -13.16
CA ALA A 42 7.27 7.83 -13.02
C ALA A 42 7.24 7.32 -11.57
N CYS A 43 8.34 7.51 -10.82
CA CYS A 43 8.38 7.16 -9.40
C CYS A 43 7.39 7.99 -8.58
N LEU A 44 7.33 9.30 -8.81
CA LEU A 44 6.42 10.20 -8.08
C LEU A 44 4.95 9.89 -8.35
N ASP A 45 4.61 9.56 -9.60
CA ASP A 45 3.25 9.11 -9.96
C ASP A 45 2.84 7.87 -9.16
N GLN A 46 3.75 6.90 -9.05
CA GLN A 46 3.52 5.70 -8.25
C GLN A 46 3.57 5.97 -6.75
N ALA A 47 4.41 6.87 -6.27
CA ALA A 47 4.54 7.24 -4.85
C ALA A 47 3.28 7.92 -4.30
N ARG A 48 2.57 8.67 -5.14
CA ARG A 48 1.32 9.37 -4.81
C ARG A 48 0.06 8.54 -5.03
N MET A 49 0.20 7.29 -5.45
CA MET A 49 -0.93 6.41 -5.68
C MET A 49 -1.74 6.22 -4.38
N PRO A 50 -3.06 6.44 -4.40
CA PRO A 50 -3.92 6.19 -3.24
C PRO A 50 -3.89 4.72 -2.82
N TYR A 51 -3.97 4.46 -1.51
CA TYR A 51 -3.92 3.10 -0.96
C TYR A 51 -4.92 2.13 -1.63
N GLU A 52 -6.16 2.57 -1.84
CA GLU A 52 -7.18 1.71 -2.48
C GLU A 52 -6.80 1.30 -3.91
N GLN A 53 -6.16 2.20 -4.66
CA GLN A 53 -5.71 1.87 -6.02
C GLN A 53 -4.54 0.89 -5.98
N TYR A 54 -3.56 1.15 -5.11
CA TYR A 54 -2.43 0.25 -4.89
C TYR A 54 -2.89 -1.15 -4.48
N GLU A 55 -3.87 -1.25 -3.57
CA GLU A 55 -4.36 -2.52 -3.06
C GLU A 55 -5.06 -3.32 -4.15
N ARG A 56 -5.91 -2.67 -4.96
CA ARG A 56 -6.54 -3.30 -6.13
C ARG A 56 -5.52 -3.82 -7.13
N GLU A 57 -4.56 -2.99 -7.54
CA GLU A 57 -3.51 -3.40 -8.49
C GLU A 57 -2.66 -4.56 -7.95
N ARG A 58 -2.40 -4.55 -6.64
CA ARG A 58 -1.71 -5.64 -5.94
C ARG A 58 -2.54 -6.93 -5.94
N GLN A 59 -3.84 -6.86 -5.68
CA GLN A 59 -4.73 -8.03 -5.73
C GLN A 59 -4.84 -8.59 -7.15
N ASP A 60 -5.03 -7.72 -8.15
CA ASP A 60 -5.15 -8.10 -9.55
C ASP A 60 -3.86 -8.80 -10.04
N SER A 61 -2.69 -8.24 -9.70
CA SER A 61 -1.40 -8.86 -10.04
C SER A 61 -1.16 -10.19 -9.33
N MET A 62 -1.67 -10.39 -8.11
CA MET A 62 -1.63 -11.68 -7.43
C MET A 62 -2.57 -12.72 -8.04
N GLN A 63 -3.74 -12.30 -8.55
CA GLN A 63 -4.73 -13.20 -9.16
C GLN A 63 -4.36 -13.64 -10.58
N THR A 64 -3.56 -12.85 -11.31
CA THR A 64 -3.15 -13.16 -12.70
C THR A 64 -2.03 -14.19 -12.78
N HIS A 65 -1.52 -14.68 -11.64
CA HIS A 65 -0.40 -15.63 -11.56
C HIS A 65 -0.81 -17.09 -11.26
N ASP A 66 -2.12 -17.39 -11.30
CA ASP A 66 -2.71 -18.74 -11.25
C ASP A 66 -3.19 -19.21 -12.65
#